data_AF-K1SJB1-F1
#
_entry.id   AF-K1SJB1-F1
#
_cell.length_a   1.000
_cell.length_b   1.000
_cell.length_c   1.000
_cell.angle_alpha   90.00
_cell.angle_beta   90.00
_cell.angle_gamma   90.00
#
_symmetry.space_group_name_H-M   'P 1'
#
loop_
_entity.id
_entity.type
_entity.pdbx_description
1 polymer ?
#
loop_
_entity_poly.entity_id
_entity_poly.type
_entity_poly.pdbx_seq_one_letter_code
_entity_poly.pdbx_strand_id
1 'polypeptide(L)'
;DKVCDQITVGIQPTSLVMDKYNKIWTVTDGGYEGSPYGHEAPSLYCIDAATRKIEKQFKFKFGDWPSEVQLNGTRDTLYFINKAVWRLPVTADKFPVKPFLPYNNTLYYGLTINPVNSEVYIADAIDYVQNGVVLRYSPDGELLDEFYVGIIPGAFCWR
;
A
#
# COMPACT_ATOMS: atom_id res chain seq x y z
N ASP A 1 24.61 8.60 -14.99
CA ASP A 1 23.23 8.94 -14.59
C ASP A 1 23.27 10.20 -13.73
N LYS A 2 22.33 11.13 -13.88
CA LYS A 2 22.22 12.37 -13.08
C LYS A 2 20.76 12.62 -12.76
N VAL A 3 20.45 12.92 -11.50
CA VAL A 3 19.12 13.40 -11.10
C VAL A 3 18.82 14.68 -11.88
N CYS A 4 17.72 14.67 -12.62
CA CYS A 4 17.29 15.81 -13.44
C CYS A 4 16.10 16.56 -12.83
N ASP A 5 15.39 15.97 -11.87
CA ASP A 5 14.22 16.58 -11.24
C ASP A 5 13.85 15.87 -9.92
N GLN A 6 12.98 16.48 -9.12
CA GLN A 6 12.44 15.92 -7.87
C GLN A 6 11.00 16.36 -7.61
N ILE A 7 10.25 15.53 -6.88
CA ILE A 7 8.90 15.84 -6.41
C ILE A 7 8.91 15.73 -4.89
N THR A 8 8.65 16.84 -4.20
CA THR A 8 8.56 16.83 -2.74
C THR A 8 7.18 16.37 -2.30
N VAL A 9 7.15 15.30 -1.52
CA VAL A 9 5.97 14.77 -0.79
C VAL A 9 6.24 14.81 0.71
N GLY A 10 5.36 14.18 1.52
CA GLY A 10 5.62 13.95 2.94
C GLY A 10 6.81 13.02 3.19
N ILE A 11 7.19 12.85 4.45
CA ILE A 11 8.41 12.12 4.82
C ILE A 11 8.29 10.61 4.56
N GLN A 12 9.38 9.99 4.09
CA GLN A 12 9.52 8.53 3.96
C GLN A 12 8.41 7.87 3.09
N PRO A 13 8.34 8.19 1.77
CA PRO A 13 7.52 7.42 0.83
C PRO A 13 8.00 5.95 0.78
N THR A 14 7.08 5.00 0.93
CA THR A 14 7.41 3.57 1.13
C THR A 14 7.35 2.75 -0.15
N SER A 15 6.51 3.15 -1.10
CA SER A 15 6.20 2.37 -2.30
C SER A 15 5.63 3.29 -3.38
N LEU A 16 5.83 2.91 -4.65
CA LEU A 16 5.45 3.72 -5.79
C LEU A 16 4.91 2.85 -6.93
N VAL A 17 3.74 3.23 -7.46
CA VAL A 17 3.11 2.56 -8.61
C VAL A 17 2.60 3.58 -9.62
N MET A 18 2.31 3.13 -10.84
CA MET A 18 1.75 3.97 -11.90
C MET A 18 0.46 3.36 -12.44
N ASP A 19 -0.63 4.13 -12.38
CA ASP A 19 -1.94 3.70 -12.82
C ASP A 19 -2.12 3.78 -14.36
N LYS A 20 -3.29 3.35 -14.85
CA LYS A 20 -3.61 3.36 -16.29
C LYS A 20 -3.75 4.77 -16.91
N TYR A 21 -3.77 5.82 -16.10
CA TYR A 21 -3.89 7.22 -16.53
C TYR A 21 -2.57 7.99 -16.39
N ASN A 22 -1.44 7.28 -16.21
CA ASN A 22 -0.13 7.85 -15.96
C ASN A 22 -0.10 8.75 -14.71
N LYS A 23 -0.86 8.39 -13.67
CA LYS A 23 -0.69 8.98 -12.34
C LYS A 23 0.18 8.07 -11.50
N ILE A 24 1.15 8.69 -10.82
CA ILE A 24 1.99 8.05 -9.83
C ILE A 24 1.24 8.06 -8.50
N TRP A 25 1.19 6.91 -7.85
CA TRP A 25 0.66 6.76 -6.51
C TRP A 25 1.77 6.34 -5.57
N THR A 26 1.86 7.03 -4.43
CA THR A 26 2.84 6.73 -3.37
C THR A 26 2.19 7.01 -2.02
N VAL A 27 2.56 6.22 -1.01
CA VAL A 27 2.17 6.47 0.38
C VAL A 27 3.41 6.69 1.23
N THR A 28 3.31 7.58 2.21
CA THR A 28 4.37 7.87 3.19
C THR A 28 4.07 7.15 4.49
N ASP A 29 5.07 6.62 5.21
CA ASP A 29 4.83 6.09 6.57
C ASP A 29 4.73 7.18 7.64
N GLY A 30 5.19 8.40 7.35
CA GLY A 30 5.11 9.52 8.29
C GLY A 30 6.19 9.50 9.37
N GLY A 31 7.22 8.65 9.26
CA GLY A 31 8.28 8.55 10.26
C GLY A 31 7.83 7.91 11.56
N TYR A 32 8.63 8.09 12.61
CA TYR A 32 8.40 7.48 13.91
C TYR A 32 8.80 8.42 15.04
N GLU A 33 8.23 8.20 16.23
CA GLU A 33 8.51 9.00 17.42
C GLU A 33 10.00 8.93 17.79
N GLY A 34 10.63 10.09 17.98
CA GLY A 34 12.07 10.19 18.22
C GLY A 34 12.95 10.11 16.98
N SER A 35 12.38 9.98 15.77
CA SER A 35 13.13 10.09 14.53
C SER A 35 13.84 11.45 14.41
N PRO A 36 15.15 11.49 14.11
CA PRO A 36 15.88 12.74 13.91
C PRO A 36 15.49 13.46 12.61
N TYR A 37 14.83 12.77 11.68
CA TYR A 37 14.36 13.35 10.42
C TYR A 37 13.00 14.04 10.56
N GLY A 38 12.10 13.44 11.35
CA GLY A 38 10.76 13.93 11.59
C GLY A 38 9.75 12.82 11.86
N HIS A 39 8.60 13.22 12.41
CA HIS A 39 7.43 12.39 12.64
C HIS A 39 6.19 13.25 12.34
N GLU A 40 5.42 12.87 11.32
CA GLU A 40 4.24 13.60 10.89
C GLU A 40 3.10 12.64 10.56
N ALA A 41 1.91 13.20 10.29
CA ALA A 41 0.80 12.37 9.86
C ALA A 41 0.99 11.94 8.39
N PRO A 42 1.01 10.63 8.09
CA PRO A 42 1.26 10.11 6.75
C PRO A 42 0.15 10.47 5.77
N SER A 43 0.43 10.35 4.47
CA SER A 43 -0.52 10.62 3.40
C SER A 43 -0.33 9.68 2.20
N LEU A 44 -1.43 9.38 1.51
CA LEU A 44 -1.44 8.82 0.16
C LEU A 44 -1.48 9.98 -0.85
N TYR A 45 -0.59 9.96 -1.84
CA TYR A 45 -0.48 10.97 -2.88
C TYR A 45 -0.82 10.40 -4.24
N CYS A 46 -1.54 11.19 -5.05
CA CYS A 46 -1.68 11.00 -6.48
C CYS A 46 -0.98 12.15 -7.20
N ILE A 47 -0.06 11.82 -8.09
CA ILE A 47 0.82 12.78 -8.76
C ILE A 47 0.71 12.57 -10.26
N ASP A 48 0.49 13.63 -11.01
CA ASP A 48 0.53 13.55 -12.47
C ASP A 48 1.98 13.34 -12.95
N ALA A 49 2.24 12.24 -13.67
CA ALA A 49 3.62 11.90 -14.06
C ALA A 49 4.23 12.89 -15.06
N ALA A 50 3.41 13.52 -15.91
CA ALA A 50 3.88 14.42 -16.96
C ALA A 50 4.25 15.80 -16.40
N THR A 51 3.40 16.35 -15.56
CA THR A 51 3.53 17.69 -14.97
C THR A 51 4.22 17.68 -13.60
N ARG A 52 4.33 16.50 -12.98
CA ARG A 52 4.98 16.29 -11.67
C ARG A 52 4.27 17.02 -10.52
N LYS A 53 2.99 17.33 -10.70
CA LYS A 53 2.16 18.02 -9.70
C LYS A 53 1.35 17.03 -8.89
N ILE A 54 1.29 17.25 -7.58
CA ILE A 54 0.36 16.55 -6.69
C ILE A 54 -1.05 16.98 -7.07
N GLU A 55 -1.88 16.03 -7.48
CA GLU A 55 -3.29 16.26 -7.82
C GLU A 55 -4.21 15.92 -6.65
N LYS A 56 -3.85 14.89 -5.86
CA LYS A 56 -4.62 14.47 -4.69
C LYS A 56 -3.69 14.13 -3.52
N GLN A 57 -4.16 14.45 -2.32
CA GLN A 57 -3.53 14.04 -1.06
C GLN A 57 -4.62 13.57 -0.09
N PHE A 58 -4.51 12.33 0.37
CA PHE A 58 -5.35 11.78 1.44
C PHE A 58 -4.51 11.63 2.69
N LYS A 59 -4.72 12.52 3.66
CA LYS A 59 -3.99 12.53 4.92
C LYS A 59 -4.61 11.56 5.93
N PHE A 60 -3.77 10.76 6.58
CA PHE A 60 -4.17 9.78 7.59
C PHE A 60 -3.91 10.28 9.01
N LYS A 61 -4.17 9.41 10.00
CA LYS A 61 -3.98 9.76 11.40
C LYS A 61 -2.48 9.80 11.73
N PHE A 62 -2.08 10.75 12.56
CA PHE A 62 -0.73 10.78 13.13
C PHE A 62 -0.41 9.46 13.86
N GLY A 63 0.78 8.91 13.61
CA GLY A 63 1.22 7.62 14.15
C GLY A 63 0.63 6.39 13.45
N ASP A 64 -0.06 6.54 12.33
CA ASP A 64 -0.23 5.44 11.37
C ASP A 64 1.09 5.22 10.60
N TRP A 65 1.27 4.04 9.98
CA TRP A 65 2.49 3.66 9.25
C TRP A 65 2.15 2.92 7.94
N PRO A 66 1.48 3.56 6.97
CA PRO A 66 1.02 2.88 5.78
C PRO A 66 2.17 2.46 4.84
N SER A 67 1.94 1.39 4.08
CA SER A 67 2.93 0.80 3.17
C SER A 67 2.28 0.06 2.00
N GLU A 68 3.12 -0.50 1.13
CA GLU A 68 2.73 -1.48 0.11
C GLU A 68 1.61 -1.02 -0.83
N VAL A 69 1.79 0.14 -1.47
CA VAL A 69 0.89 0.55 -2.55
C VAL A 69 1.02 -0.43 -3.72
N GLN A 70 -0.09 -1.03 -4.11
CA GLN A 70 -0.22 -2.02 -5.18
C GLN A 70 -1.40 -1.67 -6.10
N LEU A 71 -1.39 -2.21 -7.32
CA LEU A 71 -2.45 -2.08 -8.30
C LEU A 71 -2.93 -3.46 -8.75
N ASN A 72 -4.21 -3.55 -9.13
CA ASN A 72 -4.69 -4.69 -9.92
C ASN A 72 -4.11 -4.70 -11.33
N GLY A 73 -4.34 -5.79 -12.08
CA GLY A 73 -3.77 -5.95 -13.43
C GLY A 73 -4.20 -4.88 -14.44
N THR A 74 -5.44 -4.38 -14.35
CA THR A 74 -5.93 -3.28 -15.19
C THR A 74 -5.45 -1.90 -14.75
N ARG A 75 -4.74 -1.82 -13.62
CA ARG A 75 -4.16 -0.60 -13.04
C ARG A 75 -5.19 0.50 -12.81
N ASP A 76 -6.40 0.11 -12.41
CA ASP A 76 -7.48 1.05 -12.11
C ASP A 76 -7.99 0.98 -10.68
N THR A 77 -7.50 0.02 -9.92
CA THR A 77 -7.84 -0.16 -8.52
C THR A 77 -6.57 -0.26 -7.71
N LEU A 78 -6.42 0.69 -6.79
CA LEU A 78 -5.29 0.81 -5.86
C LEU A 78 -5.60 0.04 -4.58
N TYR A 79 -4.59 -0.63 -4.04
CA TYR A 79 -4.60 -1.27 -2.74
C TYR A 79 -3.38 -0.84 -1.94
N PHE A 80 -3.49 -0.78 -0.61
CA PHE A 80 -2.34 -0.54 0.26
C PHE A 80 -2.63 -0.98 1.70
N ILE A 81 -1.58 -1.09 2.50
CA ILE A 81 -1.68 -1.43 3.92
C ILE A 81 -1.69 -0.13 4.75
N ASN A 82 -2.66 0.00 5.65
CA ASN A 82 -2.61 0.92 6.79
C ASN A 82 -3.36 0.28 7.96
N LYS A 83 -2.67 -0.59 8.70
CA LYS A 83 -3.20 -1.60 9.66
C LYS A 83 -4.17 -2.60 9.01
N ALA A 84 -5.22 -2.09 8.37
CA ALA A 84 -6.13 -2.80 7.49
C ALA A 84 -5.63 -2.75 6.03
N VAL A 85 -6.25 -3.53 5.14
CA VAL A 85 -6.06 -3.36 3.69
C VAL A 85 -7.11 -2.41 3.16
N TRP A 86 -6.67 -1.33 2.55
CA TRP A 86 -7.52 -0.33 1.92
C TRP A 86 -7.55 -0.53 0.42
N ARG A 87 -8.68 -0.18 -0.20
CA ARG A 87 -8.88 -0.26 -1.65
C ARG A 87 -9.67 0.94 -2.14
N LEU A 88 -9.27 1.50 -3.27
CA LEU A 88 -10.01 2.57 -3.95
C LEU A 88 -9.77 2.53 -5.46
N PRO A 89 -10.75 2.95 -6.28
CA PRO A 89 -10.49 3.20 -7.69
C PRO A 89 -9.50 4.36 -7.82
N VAL A 90 -8.62 4.32 -8.81
CA VAL A 90 -7.62 5.39 -9.05
C VAL A 90 -8.28 6.73 -9.44
N THR A 91 -9.55 6.72 -9.81
CA THR A 91 -10.33 7.93 -10.08
C THR A 91 -10.99 8.51 -8.83
N ALA A 92 -10.87 7.88 -7.66
CA ALA A 92 -11.58 8.32 -6.44
C ALA A 92 -11.24 9.76 -6.05
N ASP A 93 -12.26 10.59 -5.81
CA ASP A 93 -12.11 11.94 -5.26
C ASP A 93 -12.25 11.98 -3.74
N LYS A 94 -12.82 10.93 -3.15
CA LYS A 94 -12.98 10.78 -1.70
C LYS A 94 -12.40 9.45 -1.26
N PHE A 95 -11.77 9.47 -0.10
CA PHE A 95 -11.22 8.26 0.50
C PHE A 95 -12.37 7.35 1.02
N PRO A 96 -12.28 6.01 0.87
CA PRO A 96 -13.27 5.10 1.41
C PRO A 96 -13.47 5.25 2.92
N VAL A 97 -14.69 5.02 3.41
CA VAL A 97 -15.00 5.09 4.85
C VAL A 97 -14.86 3.74 5.56
N LYS A 98 -14.65 2.65 4.81
CA LYS A 98 -14.39 1.30 5.32
C LYS A 98 -13.21 0.69 4.56
N PRO A 99 -12.36 -0.10 5.23
CA PRO A 99 -11.30 -0.85 4.56
C PRO A 99 -11.90 -1.95 3.68
N PHE A 100 -11.10 -2.45 2.74
CA PHE A 100 -11.43 -3.64 1.96
C PHE A 100 -11.38 -4.89 2.84
N LEU A 101 -10.28 -5.06 3.58
CA LEU A 101 -10.15 -6.11 4.60
C LEU A 101 -9.84 -5.44 5.94
N PRO A 102 -10.68 -5.64 6.98
CA PRO A 102 -10.50 -5.00 8.27
C PRO A 102 -9.22 -5.48 8.96
N TYR A 103 -8.73 -4.66 9.88
CA TYR A 103 -7.61 -5.02 10.73
C TYR A 103 -7.99 -6.19 11.64
N ASN A 104 -7.14 -7.21 11.70
CA ASN A 104 -7.41 -8.44 12.46
C ASN A 104 -6.44 -8.64 13.65
N ASN A 105 -5.89 -7.55 14.21
CA ASN A 105 -4.94 -7.59 15.33
C ASN A 105 -3.67 -8.42 15.04
N THR A 106 -3.17 -8.32 13.82
CA THR A 106 -1.98 -9.03 13.31
C THR A 106 -1.12 -8.09 12.45
N LEU A 107 -0.03 -8.56 11.86
CA LEU A 107 0.96 -7.73 11.19
C LEU A 107 0.99 -7.97 9.68
N TYR A 108 0.00 -7.40 8.97
CA TYR A 108 0.05 -7.33 7.51
C TYR A 108 1.30 -6.55 7.08
N TYR A 109 2.17 -7.21 6.32
CA TYR A 109 3.52 -6.73 6.02
C TYR A 109 3.82 -6.69 4.53
N GLY A 110 3.31 -7.65 3.76
CA GLY A 110 3.40 -7.64 2.29
C GLY A 110 2.02 -7.70 1.64
N LEU A 111 1.90 -7.13 0.44
CA LEU A 111 0.67 -7.14 -0.34
C LEU A 111 0.99 -7.35 -1.82
N THR A 112 0.18 -8.16 -2.50
CA THR A 112 0.16 -8.17 -3.96
C THR A 112 -1.23 -8.48 -4.48
N ILE A 113 -1.50 -8.06 -5.71
CA ILE A 113 -2.74 -8.35 -6.43
C ILE A 113 -2.39 -9.23 -7.62
N ASN A 114 -3.09 -10.34 -7.77
CA ASN A 114 -2.96 -11.20 -8.94
C ASN A 114 -3.36 -10.39 -10.20
N PRO A 115 -2.46 -10.23 -11.18
CA PRO A 115 -2.71 -9.37 -12.33
C PRO A 115 -3.77 -9.92 -13.29
N VAL A 116 -4.14 -11.19 -13.19
CA VAL A 116 -5.09 -11.85 -14.10
C VAL A 116 -6.51 -11.82 -13.52
N ASN A 117 -6.67 -12.20 -12.27
CA ASN A 117 -8.00 -12.40 -11.66
C ASN A 117 -8.29 -11.44 -10.49
N SER A 118 -7.36 -10.56 -10.12
CA SER A 118 -7.49 -9.60 -9.03
C SER A 118 -7.65 -10.19 -7.62
N GLU A 119 -7.34 -11.47 -7.44
CA GLU A 119 -7.21 -12.04 -6.08
C GLU A 119 -6.12 -11.31 -5.29
N VAL A 120 -6.36 -11.14 -4.00
CA VAL A 120 -5.52 -10.34 -3.11
C VAL A 120 -4.75 -11.27 -2.20
N TYR A 121 -3.42 -11.13 -2.19
CA TYR A 121 -2.53 -11.91 -1.35
C TYR A 121 -1.91 -10.99 -0.32
N ILE A 122 -2.09 -11.33 0.95
CA ILE A 122 -1.52 -10.62 2.08
C ILE A 122 -0.51 -11.52 2.74
N ALA A 123 0.71 -11.03 2.90
CA ALA A 123 1.72 -11.64 3.74
C ALA A 123 1.59 -11.06 5.16
N ASP A 124 1.27 -11.92 6.12
CA ASP A 124 1.16 -11.59 7.53
C ASP A 124 2.41 -12.09 8.27
N ALA A 125 3.15 -11.15 8.87
CA ALA A 125 4.35 -11.43 9.64
C ALA A 125 4.05 -11.89 11.08
N ILE A 126 2.79 -11.78 11.52
CA ILE A 126 2.27 -12.15 12.85
C ILE A 126 2.92 -11.36 14.00
N ASP A 127 4.20 -11.60 14.27
CA ASP A 127 4.99 -10.98 15.36
C ASP A 127 6.46 -10.71 14.99
N TYR A 128 6.84 -10.93 13.72
CA TYR A 128 8.22 -10.86 13.21
C TYR A 128 9.20 -11.93 13.72
N VAL A 129 8.72 -12.96 14.42
CA VAL A 129 9.57 -14.02 14.99
C VAL A 129 9.18 -15.38 14.45
N GLN A 130 7.89 -15.71 14.48
CA GLN A 130 7.40 -17.00 13.99
C GLN A 130 7.25 -17.04 12.46
N ASN A 131 7.00 -18.23 11.93
CA ASN A 131 6.64 -18.38 10.52
C ASN A 131 5.39 -17.56 10.21
N GLY A 132 5.46 -16.74 9.16
CA GLY A 132 4.32 -15.96 8.71
C GLY A 132 3.30 -16.81 7.96
N VAL A 133 2.18 -16.20 7.61
CA VAL A 133 1.11 -16.80 6.82
C VAL A 133 0.80 -15.92 5.61
N VAL A 134 0.52 -16.53 4.47
CA VAL A 134 -0.06 -15.85 3.33
C VAL A 134 -1.55 -16.14 3.32
N LEU A 135 -2.35 -15.07 3.31
CA LEU A 135 -3.80 -15.12 3.22
C LEU A 135 -4.21 -14.73 1.79
N ARG A 136 -4.99 -15.58 1.13
CA ARG A 136 -5.50 -15.36 -0.23
C ARG A 136 -6.98 -15.03 -0.18
N TYR A 137 -7.35 -13.86 -0.71
CA TYR A 137 -8.72 -13.39 -0.75
C TYR A 137 -9.22 -13.25 -2.19
N SER A 138 -10.52 -13.43 -2.36
CA SER A 138 -11.22 -13.08 -3.59
C SER A 138 -11.20 -11.56 -3.82
N PRO A 139 -11.48 -11.08 -5.04
CA PRO A 139 -11.66 -9.66 -5.31
C PRO A 139 -12.76 -9.01 -4.45
N ASP A 140 -13.71 -9.79 -3.93
CA ASP A 140 -14.81 -9.31 -3.09
C ASP A 140 -14.48 -9.37 -1.59
N GLY A 141 -13.30 -9.89 -1.22
CA GLY A 141 -12.81 -9.91 0.16
C GLY A 141 -13.16 -11.19 0.93
N GLU A 142 -13.56 -12.25 0.23
CA GLU A 142 -13.78 -13.57 0.84
C GLU A 142 -12.45 -14.30 0.98
N LEU A 143 -12.16 -14.89 2.15
CA LEU A 143 -10.97 -15.71 2.34
C LEU A 143 -11.12 -17.00 1.52
N LEU A 144 -10.19 -17.22 0.59
CA LEU A 144 -10.17 -18.38 -0.30
C LEU A 144 -9.21 -19.47 0.21
N ASP A 145 -8.05 -19.07 0.74
CA ASP A 145 -7.02 -19.99 1.17
C ASP A 145 -6.04 -19.32 2.16
N GLU A 146 -5.34 -20.13 2.94
CA GLU A 146 -4.24 -19.70 3.80
C GLU A 146 -3.12 -20.74 3.81
N PHE A 147 -1.86 -20.27 3.75
CA PHE A 147 -0.72 -21.16 3.82
C PHE A 147 0.49 -20.52 4.50
N TYR A 148 1.18 -21.32 5.31
CA TYR A 148 2.36 -20.87 6.03
C TYR A 148 3.57 -20.73 5.12
N VAL A 149 4.39 -19.73 5.41
CA VAL A 149 5.64 -19.44 4.70
C VAL A 149 6.76 -19.20 5.73
N GLY A 150 7.91 -18.70 5.28
CA GLY A 150 9.02 -18.36 6.18
C GLY A 150 8.68 -17.18 7.12
N ILE A 151 9.67 -16.82 7.92
CA ILE A 151 9.62 -15.69 8.86
C ILE A 151 9.62 -14.37 8.07
N ILE A 152 8.74 -13.43 8.45
CA ILE A 152 8.59 -12.08 7.85
C ILE A 152 8.46 -12.11 6.31
N PRO A 153 7.39 -12.72 5.76
CA PRO A 153 7.12 -12.61 4.34
C PRO A 153 6.76 -11.16 3.98
N GLY A 154 7.48 -10.55 3.04
CA GLY A 154 7.31 -9.12 2.71
C GLY A 154 7.16 -8.79 1.23
N ALA A 155 7.40 -9.73 0.32
CA ALA A 155 7.31 -9.46 -1.11
C ALA A 155 6.82 -10.68 -1.89
N PHE A 156 6.16 -10.41 -3.01
CA PHE A 156 5.64 -11.42 -3.93
C PHE A 156 6.17 -11.16 -5.34
N CYS A 157 6.24 -12.21 -6.15
CA CYS A 157 6.59 -12.12 -7.56
C CYS A 157 5.70 -13.06 -8.37
N TRP A 158 5.01 -12.49 -9.36
CA TRP A 158 4.23 -13.24 -10.34
C TRP A 158 5.14 -13.64 -11.50
N ARG A 159 4.90 -14.84 -12.06
CA ARG A 159 5.59 -15.31 -13.26
C ARG A 159 4.92 -14.81 -14.53
#